data_AF-A0A6N8CV43-F1
#
_entry.id   AF-A0A6N8CV43-F1
#
_cell.length_a   1.000
_cell.length_b   1.000
_cell.length_c   1.000
_cell.angle_alpha   90.00
_cell.angle_beta   90.00
_cell.angle_gamma   90.00
#
_symmetry.space_group_name_H-M   'P 1'
#
loop_
_entity.id
_entity.type
_entity.pdbx_description
1 polymer ?
#
loop_
_entity_poly.entity_id
_entity_poly.type
_entity_poly.pdbx_seq_one_letter_code
_entity_poly.pdbx_strand_id
1 'polypeptide(L)'
;MSEFNRSDHPLNKTREKGIKVLKKEWQTLYNSNKDYASQLINDQALEFPTLFVLLHELEVRKDSVDLNDRNQIVINHVSNVLRGTDYGLTKESPFQDQHDTIVTSFLWILETGSDSIYSSDYIQVIDSTAIQVLLTFHQDYLEQIIRLLFFRNRHKSQRHYLLWAIYELCDPTILLHFSNYLLSEHPIDRKYAKQLLSFIPEVQSSTNEETFDVFVNWYEHNSPYLVYTGETNDVSPDHHPFRIHYAAKYLGIPISHKTGNPLLKLSSTDVRNYHYFIQLSEQEQMTLAEKSSKLRLQNRSKWKQILTYSFQDQRLFLNEGGRL
;
A
#
# COMPACT_ATOMS: atom_id res chain seq x y z
N MET A 1 15.46 -18.18 4.75
CA MET A 1 16.37 -17.61 5.76
C MET A 1 15.98 -18.21 7.09
N SER A 2 16.97 -18.66 7.88
CA SER A 2 16.77 -19.42 9.12
C SER A 2 15.88 -18.68 10.11
N GLU A 3 14.90 -19.39 10.67
CA GLU A 3 14.14 -18.98 11.85
C GLU A 3 15.11 -18.88 13.04
N PHE A 4 15.82 -17.75 13.15
CA PHE A 4 16.38 -17.36 14.44
C PHE A 4 15.20 -17.15 15.37
N ASN A 5 15.19 -17.83 16.52
CA ASN A 5 14.15 -17.66 17.52
C ASN A 5 14.30 -16.28 18.18
N ARG A 6 13.82 -15.22 17.51
CA ARG A 6 13.88 -13.82 17.95
C ARG A 6 13.27 -13.62 19.35
N SER A 7 12.36 -14.52 19.73
CA SER A 7 11.71 -14.55 21.04
C SER A 7 12.66 -14.87 22.21
N ASP A 8 13.86 -15.42 21.95
CA ASP A 8 14.82 -15.78 23.00
C ASP A 8 15.74 -14.64 23.46
N HIS A 9 15.73 -13.49 22.77
CA HIS A 9 16.61 -12.38 23.10
C HIS A 9 16.29 -11.78 24.50
N PRO A 10 17.27 -11.65 25.42
CA PRO A 10 17.03 -11.23 26.81
C PRO A 10 16.32 -9.87 26.94
N LEU A 11 16.67 -8.91 26.08
CA LEU A 11 16.03 -7.59 26.12
C LEU A 11 14.61 -7.62 25.56
N ASN A 12 14.30 -8.50 24.58
CA ASN A 12 12.93 -8.65 24.06
C ASN A 12 12.02 -9.25 25.15
N LYS A 13 12.46 -10.31 25.83
CA LYS A 13 11.74 -10.90 26.97
C LYS A 13 11.53 -9.90 28.11
N THR A 14 12.49 -9.01 28.32
CA THR A 14 12.39 -7.99 29.37
C THR A 14 11.41 -6.87 28.96
N ARG A 15 11.36 -6.50 27.67
CA ARG A 15 10.36 -5.57 27.12
C ARG A 15 8.93 -6.06 27.38
N GLU A 16 8.66 -7.35 27.21
CA GLU A 16 7.34 -7.96 27.46
C GLU A 16 6.89 -7.83 28.93
N LYS A 17 7.84 -7.80 29.88
CA LYS A 17 7.56 -7.54 31.30
C LYS A 17 7.25 -6.07 31.60
N GLY A 18 7.54 -5.17 30.65
CA GLY A 18 7.18 -3.75 30.69
C GLY A 18 8.34 -2.79 30.45
N ILE A 19 8.02 -1.64 29.86
CA ILE A 19 8.97 -0.57 29.47
C ILE A 19 9.87 -0.13 30.63
N LYS A 20 9.31 0.09 31.83
CA LYS A 20 10.07 0.53 33.01
C LYS A 20 11.07 -0.54 33.46
N VAL A 21 10.70 -1.82 33.34
CA VAL A 21 11.56 -2.95 33.70
C VAL A 21 12.72 -3.02 32.72
N LEU A 22 12.45 -2.92 31.42
CA LEU A 22 13.47 -2.90 30.38
C LEU A 22 14.51 -1.79 30.59
N LYS A 23 14.06 -0.55 30.86
CA LYS A 23 14.98 0.58 31.10
C LYS A 23 15.86 0.37 32.33
N LYS A 24 15.29 -0.15 33.42
CA LYS A 24 16.05 -0.46 34.64
C LYS A 24 17.07 -1.58 34.41
N GLU A 25 16.66 -2.63 33.72
CA GLU A 25 17.54 -3.76 33.38
C GLU A 25 18.70 -3.30 32.49
N TRP A 26 18.40 -2.53 31.45
CA TRP A 26 19.40 -1.95 30.57
C TRP A 26 20.41 -1.09 31.33
N GLN A 27 19.97 -0.23 32.25
CA GLN A 27 20.87 0.58 33.06
C GLN A 27 21.77 -0.28 33.95
N THR A 28 21.22 -1.31 34.57
CA THR A 28 21.98 -2.23 35.44
C THR A 28 23.02 -2.98 34.62
N LEU A 29 22.60 -3.52 33.47
CA LEU A 29 23.45 -4.27 32.54
C LEU A 29 24.59 -3.39 32.01
N TYR A 30 24.28 -2.20 31.52
CA TYR A 30 25.27 -1.27 30.99
C TYR A 30 26.30 -0.84 32.03
N ASN A 31 25.89 -0.64 33.28
CA ASN A 31 26.80 -0.24 34.36
C ASN A 31 27.69 -1.38 34.85
N SER A 32 27.23 -2.63 34.74
CA SER A 32 27.92 -3.83 35.23
C SER A 32 28.82 -4.49 34.18
N ASN A 33 28.36 -4.54 32.92
CA ASN A 33 29.10 -5.14 31.82
C ASN A 33 28.75 -4.45 30.48
N LYS A 34 29.54 -3.43 30.13
CA LYS A 34 29.35 -2.62 28.91
C LYS A 34 29.50 -3.42 27.62
N ASP A 35 30.46 -4.34 27.57
CA ASP A 35 30.73 -5.13 26.36
C ASP A 35 29.55 -6.05 26.06
N TYR A 36 29.02 -6.72 27.08
CA TYR A 36 27.84 -7.57 26.93
C TYR A 36 26.58 -6.76 26.60
N ALA A 37 26.39 -5.58 27.20
CA ALA A 37 25.30 -4.68 26.83
C ALA A 37 25.39 -4.25 25.35
N SER A 38 26.61 -3.97 24.86
CA SER A 38 26.87 -3.60 23.46
C SER A 38 26.65 -4.79 22.50
N GLN A 39 27.01 -6.00 22.91
CA GLN A 39 26.68 -7.22 22.15
C GLN A 39 25.17 -7.41 22.02
N LEU A 40 24.42 -7.27 23.11
CA LEU A 40 22.96 -7.45 23.12
C LEU A 40 22.22 -6.38 22.31
N ILE A 41 22.69 -5.13 22.29
CA ILE A 41 22.03 -4.11 21.48
C ILE A 41 22.29 -4.32 19.98
N ASN A 42 23.45 -4.88 19.62
CA ASN A 42 23.83 -5.15 18.23
C ASN A 42 23.40 -6.54 17.74
N ASP A 43 22.75 -7.33 18.58
CA ASP A 43 22.31 -8.69 18.26
C ASP A 43 21.27 -8.66 17.11
N GLN A 44 21.36 -9.64 16.21
CA GLN A 44 20.45 -9.77 15.07
C GLN A 44 19.01 -10.11 15.50
N ALA A 45 18.85 -10.81 16.63
CA ALA A 45 17.57 -11.19 17.21
C ALA A 45 16.88 -10.04 17.97
N LEU A 46 17.56 -8.92 18.21
CA LEU A 46 16.92 -7.74 18.77
C LEU A 46 15.75 -7.29 17.86
N GLU A 47 14.64 -6.89 18.48
CA GLU A 47 13.47 -6.36 17.78
C GLU A 47 13.43 -4.83 17.84
N PHE A 48 12.88 -4.21 16.80
CA PHE A 48 12.73 -2.76 16.73
C PHE A 48 11.98 -2.14 17.91
N PRO A 49 10.84 -2.68 18.39
CA PRO A 49 10.20 -2.27 19.64
C PRO A 49 11.16 -2.07 20.82
N THR A 50 12.10 -3.00 21.01
CA THR A 50 13.05 -2.98 22.12
C THR A 50 14.08 -1.89 21.92
N LEU A 51 14.63 -1.77 20.70
CA LEU A 51 15.56 -0.70 20.34
C LEU A 51 14.89 0.68 20.53
N PHE A 52 13.66 0.84 20.03
CA PHE A 52 12.91 2.10 20.08
C PHE A 52 12.73 2.61 21.52
N VAL A 53 12.36 1.72 22.44
CA VAL A 53 12.16 2.08 23.86
C VAL A 53 13.46 2.56 24.52
N LEU A 54 14.60 2.04 24.09
CA LEU A 54 15.93 2.35 24.60
C LEU A 54 16.62 3.51 23.86
N LEU A 55 16.00 4.10 22.84
CA LEU A 55 16.64 5.12 21.99
C LEU A 55 17.19 6.28 22.79
N HIS A 56 16.41 6.85 23.72
CA HIS A 56 16.86 7.98 24.52
C HIS A 56 18.12 7.62 25.34
N GLU A 57 18.15 6.43 25.93
CA GLU A 57 19.30 5.92 26.68
C GLU A 57 20.53 5.70 25.79
N LEU A 58 20.35 5.32 24.53
CA LEU A 58 21.42 5.17 23.55
C LEU A 58 21.92 6.52 23.02
N GLU A 59 21.02 7.48 22.75
CA GLU A 59 21.38 8.82 22.29
C GLU A 59 22.22 9.59 23.33
N VAL A 60 21.85 9.53 24.61
CA VAL A 60 22.61 10.14 25.71
C VAL A 60 24.02 9.55 25.84
N ARG A 61 24.26 8.36 25.28
CA ARG A 61 25.47 7.56 25.46
C ARG A 61 26.15 7.23 24.14
N LYS A 62 25.84 7.97 23.07
CA LYS A 62 26.25 7.67 21.68
C LYS A 62 27.76 7.45 21.52
N ASP A 63 28.58 8.17 22.30
CA ASP A 63 30.05 8.07 22.26
C ASP A 63 30.61 6.85 23.01
N SER A 64 29.75 6.07 23.70
CA SER A 64 30.16 5.00 24.60
C SER A 64 29.62 3.61 24.23
N VAL A 65 28.77 3.54 23.20
CA VAL A 65 28.22 2.29 22.67
C VAL A 65 28.57 2.24 21.19
N ASP A 66 29.43 1.30 20.81
CA ASP A 66 29.71 1.04 19.41
C ASP A 66 28.51 0.30 18.80
N LEU A 67 27.76 0.97 17.93
CA LEU A 67 26.54 0.45 17.33
C LEU A 67 26.84 -0.08 15.93
N ASN A 68 26.22 -1.20 15.56
CA ASN A 68 26.30 -1.68 14.18
C ASN A 68 25.54 -0.75 13.21
N ASP A 69 25.83 -0.91 11.91
CA ASP A 69 25.27 -0.05 10.86
C ASP A 69 23.74 -0.01 10.87
N ARG A 70 23.09 -1.17 11.06
CA ARG A 70 21.62 -1.28 11.17
C ARG A 70 21.08 -0.35 12.24
N ASN A 71 21.63 -0.44 13.45
CA ASN A 71 21.16 0.33 14.59
C ASN A 71 21.45 1.83 14.42
N GLN A 72 22.61 2.19 13.84
CA GLN A 72 22.93 3.58 13.52
C GLN A 72 21.92 4.17 12.51
N ILE A 73 21.65 3.45 11.41
CA ILE A 73 20.67 3.86 10.41
C ILE A 73 19.28 4.02 11.03
N VAL A 74 18.84 3.07 11.85
CA VAL A 74 17.53 3.12 12.52
C VAL A 74 17.43 4.33 13.45
N ILE A 75 18.44 4.59 14.28
CA ILE A 75 18.46 5.76 15.18
C ILE A 75 18.40 7.05 14.37
N ASN A 76 19.19 7.17 13.30
CA ASN A 76 19.19 8.35 12.45
C ASN A 76 17.84 8.52 11.72
N HIS A 77 17.22 7.43 11.26
CA HIS A 77 15.88 7.47 10.67
C HIS A 77 14.83 7.95 11.68
N VAL A 78 14.83 7.40 12.91
CA VAL A 78 13.93 7.84 13.98
C VAL A 78 14.14 9.33 14.27
N SER A 79 15.40 9.76 14.37
CA SER A 79 15.76 11.16 14.59
C SER A 79 15.25 12.05 13.45
N ASN A 80 15.41 11.63 12.19
CA ASN A 80 14.93 12.37 11.03
C ASN A 80 13.41 12.53 11.06
N VAL A 81 12.68 11.43 11.29
CA VAL A 81 11.21 11.45 11.34
C VAL A 81 10.68 12.35 12.45
N LEU A 82 11.29 12.30 13.64
CA LEU A 82 10.79 13.01 14.82
C LEU A 82 11.33 14.43 14.98
N ARG A 83 12.52 14.73 14.42
CA ARG A 83 13.24 15.99 14.66
C ARG A 83 13.71 16.70 13.38
N GLY A 84 13.55 16.09 12.20
CA GLY A 84 13.97 16.66 10.92
C GLY A 84 15.49 16.71 10.71
N THR A 85 16.24 15.75 11.23
CA THR A 85 17.69 15.62 11.08
C THR A 85 18.08 14.86 9.79
N ASP A 86 19.32 15.02 9.32
CA ASP A 86 19.80 14.28 8.15
C ASP A 86 19.78 12.74 8.37
N TYR A 87 19.59 11.95 7.31
CA TYR A 87 19.52 10.47 7.32
C TYR A 87 20.78 9.75 7.85
N GLY A 88 21.80 10.50 8.29
CA GLY A 88 23.01 9.96 8.90
C GLY A 88 23.84 9.08 7.97
N LEU A 89 23.77 9.36 6.66
CA LEU A 89 24.57 8.68 5.64
C LEU A 89 26.06 9.01 5.85
N THR A 90 26.90 7.98 5.89
CA THR A 90 28.36 8.14 5.91
C THR A 90 28.83 8.54 4.52
N LYS A 91 29.74 9.50 4.38
CA LYS A 91 30.23 9.90 3.04
C LYS A 91 31.22 8.91 2.43
N GLU A 92 31.63 7.90 3.19
CA GLU A 92 32.79 7.04 2.88
C GLU A 92 32.42 5.66 2.31
N SER A 93 31.16 5.22 2.40
CA SER A 93 30.76 3.89 1.91
C SER A 93 30.18 3.97 0.48
N PRO A 94 30.31 2.91 -0.34
CA PRO A 94 29.68 2.85 -1.65
C PRO A 94 28.16 2.99 -1.57
N PHE A 95 27.57 3.73 -2.52
CA PHE A 95 26.13 3.99 -2.55
C PHE A 95 25.28 2.70 -2.54
N GLN A 96 25.72 1.65 -3.22
CA GLN A 96 25.00 0.37 -3.29
C GLN A 96 24.93 -0.32 -1.92
N ASP A 97 26.06 -0.39 -1.20
CA ASP A 97 26.11 -1.01 0.13
C ASP A 97 25.27 -0.23 1.14
N GLN A 98 25.25 1.11 1.01
CA GLN A 98 24.37 1.96 1.82
C GLN A 98 22.90 1.71 1.53
N HIS A 99 22.52 1.64 0.25
CA HIS A 99 21.15 1.37 -0.15
C HIS A 99 20.64 0.06 0.46
N ASP A 100 21.39 -1.03 0.30
CA ASP A 100 20.96 -2.35 0.77
C ASP A 100 20.88 -2.41 2.30
N THR A 101 21.83 -1.77 3.00
CA THR A 101 21.80 -1.69 4.46
C THR A 101 20.61 -0.87 4.96
N ILE A 102 20.26 0.22 4.27
CA ILE A 102 19.08 1.04 4.61
C ILE A 102 17.79 0.26 4.40
N VAL A 103 17.63 -0.35 3.21
CA VAL A 103 16.44 -1.13 2.88
C VAL A 103 16.26 -2.29 3.87
N THR A 104 17.31 -3.08 4.13
CA THR A 104 17.24 -4.18 5.09
C THR A 104 16.93 -3.71 6.51
N SER A 105 17.46 -2.55 6.92
CA SER A 105 17.13 -1.94 8.22
C SER A 105 15.67 -1.51 8.30
N PHE A 106 15.12 -0.93 7.23
CA PHE A 106 13.73 -0.49 7.17
C PHE A 106 12.77 -1.67 7.13
N LEU A 107 13.09 -2.72 6.37
CA LEU A 107 12.34 -3.97 6.39
C LEU A 107 12.35 -4.58 7.80
N TRP A 108 13.49 -4.59 8.50
CA TRP A 108 13.57 -5.06 9.89
C TRP A 108 12.69 -4.24 10.86
N ILE A 109 12.64 -2.92 10.71
CA ILE A 109 11.71 -2.05 11.47
C ILE A 109 10.26 -2.52 11.28
N LEU A 110 9.85 -2.73 10.02
CA LEU A 110 8.48 -3.12 9.71
C LEU A 110 8.18 -4.57 10.15
N GLU A 111 9.08 -5.51 9.89
CA GLU A 111 8.94 -6.92 10.28
C GLU A 111 8.74 -7.09 11.78
N THR A 112 9.54 -6.41 12.59
CA THR A 112 9.55 -6.61 14.05
C THR A 112 8.69 -5.59 14.79
N GLY A 113 8.32 -4.49 14.14
CA GLY A 113 7.66 -3.36 14.77
C GLY A 113 6.19 -3.16 14.44
N SER A 114 5.70 -3.74 13.33
CA SER A 114 4.34 -3.48 12.81
C SER A 114 3.22 -3.89 13.77
N ASP A 115 3.43 -4.98 14.52
CA ASP A 115 2.39 -5.56 15.38
C ASP A 115 2.38 -4.95 16.79
N SER A 116 2.98 -3.76 16.97
CA SER A 116 3.07 -3.06 18.26
C SER A 116 2.59 -1.60 18.18
N ILE A 117 2.04 -1.12 19.29
CA ILE A 117 1.57 0.27 19.45
C ILE A 117 2.06 0.81 20.79
N TYR A 118 3.03 1.73 20.76
CA TYR A 118 3.64 2.29 21.98
C TYR A 118 3.32 3.77 22.21
N SER A 119 3.45 4.60 21.19
CA SER A 119 3.25 6.05 21.24
C SER A 119 2.90 6.59 19.86
N SER A 120 2.47 7.85 19.78
CA SER A 120 2.34 8.58 18.51
C SER A 120 3.64 8.57 17.71
N ASP A 121 4.77 8.80 18.39
CA ASP A 121 6.10 8.87 17.77
C ASP A 121 6.49 7.52 17.16
N TYR A 122 6.18 6.42 17.86
CA TYR A 122 6.41 5.08 17.34
C TYR A 122 5.61 4.83 16.06
N ILE A 123 4.33 5.24 16.05
CA ILE A 123 3.47 5.12 14.87
C ILE A 123 4.04 5.94 13.72
N GLN A 124 4.44 7.18 13.98
CA GLN A 124 4.99 8.08 12.96
C GLN A 124 6.26 7.51 12.32
N VAL A 125 7.14 6.86 13.11
CA VAL A 125 8.31 6.17 12.57
C VAL A 125 7.90 5.00 11.69
N ILE A 126 7.03 4.11 12.16
CA ILE A 126 6.54 2.96 11.37
C ILE A 126 5.90 3.43 10.05
N ASP A 127 5.04 4.45 10.09
CA ASP A 127 4.36 4.99 8.92
C ASP A 127 5.37 5.61 7.93
N SER A 128 6.33 6.39 8.45
CA SER A 128 7.39 6.97 7.62
C SER A 128 8.27 5.89 6.99
N THR A 129 8.62 4.84 7.73
CA THR A 129 9.36 3.69 7.19
C THR A 129 8.56 2.99 6.10
N ALA A 130 7.26 2.74 6.30
CA ALA A 130 6.38 2.12 5.31
C ALA A 130 6.30 2.96 4.01
N ILE A 131 6.19 4.28 4.14
CA ILE A 131 6.22 5.22 3.00
C ILE A 131 7.54 5.11 2.24
N GLN A 132 8.68 5.12 2.94
CA GLN A 132 9.99 5.02 2.31
C GLN A 132 10.16 3.69 1.56
N VAL A 133 9.77 2.58 2.19
CA VAL A 133 9.83 1.24 1.60
C VAL A 133 8.99 1.15 0.32
N LEU A 134 7.76 1.67 0.31
CA LEU A 134 6.87 1.61 -0.85
C LEU A 134 7.19 2.63 -1.96
N LEU A 135 7.34 3.89 -1.58
CA LEU A 135 7.34 5.01 -2.55
C LEU A 135 8.73 5.50 -2.90
N THR A 136 9.74 5.26 -2.06
CA THR A 136 11.13 5.70 -2.31
C THR A 136 11.99 4.54 -2.79
N PHE A 137 11.94 3.40 -2.10
CA PHE A 137 12.74 2.22 -2.44
C PHE A 137 12.01 1.20 -3.31
N HIS A 138 10.70 1.38 -3.54
CA HIS A 138 9.88 0.52 -4.39
C HIS A 138 10.02 -0.98 -4.08
N GLN A 139 10.11 -1.32 -2.79
CA GLN A 139 10.17 -2.71 -2.36
C GLN A 139 8.79 -3.35 -2.39
N ASP A 140 8.75 -4.63 -2.79
CA ASP A 140 7.53 -5.43 -2.76
C ASP A 140 7.16 -5.81 -1.32
N TYR A 141 6.46 -4.90 -0.64
CA TYR A 141 6.08 -5.01 0.77
C TYR A 141 4.61 -4.60 1.02
N LEU A 142 3.82 -4.56 -0.05
CA LEU A 142 2.45 -4.07 -0.06
C LEU A 142 1.54 -4.90 0.86
N GLU A 143 1.64 -6.22 0.79
CA GLU A 143 0.82 -7.12 1.59
C GLU A 143 1.01 -6.89 3.09
N GLN A 144 2.26 -6.73 3.53
CA GLN A 144 2.61 -6.50 4.94
C GLN A 144 2.11 -5.12 5.41
N ILE A 145 2.16 -4.11 4.56
CA ILE A 145 1.66 -2.77 4.89
C ILE A 145 0.13 -2.75 4.93
N ILE A 146 -0.55 -3.50 4.07
CA ILE A 146 -2.00 -3.70 4.17
C ILE A 146 -2.35 -4.46 5.45
N ARG A 147 -1.58 -5.48 5.83
CA ARG A 147 -1.75 -6.17 7.13
C ARG A 147 -1.64 -5.19 8.29
N LEU A 148 -0.63 -4.32 8.26
CA LEU A 148 -0.46 -3.25 9.24
C LEU A 148 -1.66 -2.28 9.24
N LEU A 149 -2.17 -1.88 8.08
CA LEU A 149 -3.35 -1.01 7.96
C LEU A 149 -4.57 -1.62 8.66
N PHE A 150 -4.85 -2.92 8.45
CA PHE A 150 -5.95 -3.62 9.11
C PHE A 150 -5.70 -3.82 10.61
N PHE A 151 -4.47 -4.16 11.01
CA PHE A 151 -4.08 -4.20 12.41
C PHE A 151 -4.37 -2.86 13.12
N ARG A 152 -3.95 -1.74 12.53
CA ARG A 152 -4.21 -0.39 13.05
C ARG A 152 -5.69 -0.09 13.16
N ASN A 153 -6.48 -0.48 12.16
CA ASN A 153 -7.93 -0.33 12.17
C ASN A 153 -8.58 -1.09 13.34
N ARG A 154 -8.19 -2.35 13.60
CA ARG A 154 -8.70 -3.14 14.74
C ARG A 154 -8.42 -2.48 16.08
N HIS A 155 -7.25 -1.84 16.20
CA HIS A 155 -6.83 -1.17 17.42
C HIS A 155 -7.23 0.32 17.48
N LYS A 156 -8.07 0.82 16.56
CA LYS A 156 -8.50 2.23 16.49
C LYS A 156 -7.33 3.23 16.48
N SER A 157 -6.23 2.85 15.85
CA SER A 157 -5.02 3.64 15.71
C SER A 157 -5.05 4.48 14.42
N GLN A 158 -4.18 5.48 14.35
CA GLN A 158 -3.93 6.24 13.12
C GLN A 158 -3.53 5.30 11.97
N ARG A 159 -4.06 5.60 10.79
CA ARG A 159 -3.96 4.76 9.58
C ARG A 159 -3.91 5.56 8.28
N HIS A 160 -4.08 6.88 8.37
CA HIS A 160 -4.22 7.77 7.22
C HIS A 160 -3.00 7.70 6.30
N TYR A 161 -1.79 7.86 6.86
CA TYR A 161 -0.55 7.87 6.07
C TYR A 161 -0.26 6.54 5.38
N LEU A 162 -0.59 5.41 6.02
CA LEU A 162 -0.46 4.10 5.39
C LEU A 162 -1.40 3.95 4.20
N LEU A 163 -2.66 4.35 4.37
CA LEU A 163 -3.65 4.28 3.30
C LEU A 163 -3.28 5.20 2.12
N TRP A 164 -2.82 6.42 2.42
CA TRP A 164 -2.26 7.33 1.43
C TRP A 164 -1.11 6.66 0.65
N ALA A 165 -0.11 6.10 1.35
CA ALA A 165 1.04 5.47 0.72
C ALA A 165 0.64 4.30 -0.20
N ILE A 166 -0.36 3.51 0.21
CA ILE A 166 -0.90 2.42 -0.60
C ILE A 166 -1.55 2.95 -1.89
N TYR A 167 -2.34 4.03 -1.81
CA TYR A 167 -3.00 4.61 -2.98
C TYR A 167 -2.03 5.30 -3.94
N GLU A 168 -0.96 5.93 -3.44
CA GLU A 168 0.07 6.58 -4.27
C GLU A 168 0.85 5.62 -5.17
N LEU A 169 0.78 4.30 -4.92
CA LEU A 169 1.28 3.29 -5.85
C LEU A 169 0.57 3.35 -7.22
N CYS A 170 -0.63 3.94 -7.29
CA CYS A 170 -1.45 4.05 -8.49
C CYS A 170 -1.75 2.69 -9.15
N ASP A 171 -1.66 1.59 -8.41
CA ASP A 171 -1.83 0.23 -8.91
C ASP A 171 -3.18 -0.36 -8.44
N PRO A 172 -4.11 -0.70 -9.34
CA PRO A 172 -5.37 -1.32 -8.96
C PRO A 172 -5.26 -2.70 -8.31
N THR A 173 -4.10 -3.37 -8.33
CA THR A 173 -3.89 -4.64 -7.61
C THR A 173 -4.12 -4.50 -6.10
N ILE A 174 -3.93 -3.29 -5.53
CA ILE A 174 -4.23 -3.01 -4.11
C ILE A 174 -5.68 -3.36 -3.74
N LEU A 175 -6.62 -3.27 -4.70
CA LEU A 175 -8.03 -3.61 -4.48
C LEU A 175 -8.22 -5.11 -4.23
N LEU A 176 -7.41 -5.96 -4.88
CA LEU A 176 -7.41 -7.41 -4.63
C LEU A 176 -6.96 -7.70 -3.20
N HIS A 177 -5.92 -7.02 -2.72
CA HIS A 177 -5.45 -7.18 -1.35
C HIS A 177 -6.51 -6.73 -0.33
N PHE A 178 -7.24 -5.64 -0.58
CA PHE A 178 -8.38 -5.26 0.26
C PHE A 178 -9.51 -6.30 0.21
N SER A 179 -9.78 -6.89 -0.95
CA SER A 179 -10.84 -7.87 -1.11
C SER A 179 -10.63 -9.14 -0.28
N ASN A 180 -9.38 -9.53 -0.04
CA ASN A 180 -9.05 -10.67 0.83
C ASN A 180 -9.60 -10.48 2.26
N TYR A 181 -9.74 -9.23 2.72
CA TYR A 181 -10.30 -8.92 4.04
C TYR A 181 -11.83 -8.93 4.10
N LEU A 182 -12.52 -8.99 2.95
CA LEU A 182 -13.97 -9.25 2.92
C LEU A 182 -14.31 -10.63 3.49
N LEU A 183 -13.38 -11.58 3.35
CA LEU A 183 -13.49 -12.95 3.86
C LEU A 183 -12.84 -13.13 5.25
N SER A 184 -12.36 -12.05 5.89
CA SER A 184 -11.73 -12.14 7.21
C SER A 184 -12.70 -12.65 8.26
N GLU A 185 -12.22 -13.48 9.20
CA GLU A 185 -12.99 -13.93 10.36
C GLU A 185 -13.37 -12.77 11.29
N HIS A 186 -12.59 -11.69 11.30
CA HIS A 186 -12.84 -10.52 12.15
C HIS A 186 -13.87 -9.58 11.51
N PRO A 187 -15.03 -9.33 12.17
CA PRO A 187 -16.07 -8.44 11.63
C PRO A 187 -15.59 -7.00 11.39
N ILE A 188 -14.65 -6.53 12.20
CA ILE A 188 -14.04 -5.19 12.08
C ILE A 188 -13.27 -5.06 10.76
N ASP A 189 -12.56 -6.12 10.36
CA ASP A 189 -11.80 -6.14 9.11
C ASP A 189 -12.74 -6.18 7.91
N ARG A 190 -13.75 -7.06 7.93
CA ARG A 190 -14.76 -7.12 6.85
C ARG A 190 -15.45 -5.77 6.63
N LYS A 191 -15.87 -5.12 7.72
CA LYS A 191 -16.50 -3.80 7.66
C LYS A 191 -15.57 -2.77 7.02
N TYR A 192 -14.30 -2.78 7.39
CA TYR A 192 -13.35 -1.82 6.85
C TYR A 192 -13.00 -2.10 5.39
N ALA A 193 -12.84 -3.36 5.00
CA ALA A 193 -12.66 -3.75 3.60
C ALA A 193 -13.84 -3.30 2.73
N LYS A 194 -15.08 -3.51 3.19
CA LYS A 194 -16.28 -2.98 2.51
C LYS A 194 -16.21 -1.47 2.34
N GLN A 195 -15.79 -0.73 3.37
CA GLN A 195 -15.63 0.72 3.30
C GLN A 195 -14.56 1.16 2.29
N LEU A 196 -13.42 0.49 2.24
CA LEU A 196 -12.35 0.80 1.27
C LEU A 196 -12.76 0.52 -0.19
N LEU A 197 -13.71 -0.39 -0.38
CA LEU A 197 -14.23 -0.81 -1.67
C LEU A 197 -15.61 -0.22 -1.99
N SER A 198 -16.07 0.78 -1.21
CA SER A 198 -17.44 1.31 -1.30
C SER A 198 -17.76 2.02 -2.63
N PHE A 199 -16.73 2.52 -3.31
CA PHE A 199 -16.84 3.13 -4.63
C PHE A 199 -17.24 2.15 -5.74
N ILE A 200 -17.14 0.85 -5.47
CA ILE A 200 -17.55 -0.22 -6.38
C ILE A 200 -19.07 -0.44 -6.23
N PRO A 201 -19.84 -0.39 -7.33
CA PRO A 201 -21.28 -0.65 -7.29
C PRO A 201 -21.61 -1.96 -6.58
N GLU A 202 -22.70 -1.96 -5.81
CA GLU A 202 -23.27 -3.12 -5.10
C GLU A 202 -22.40 -3.71 -3.96
N VAL A 203 -21.16 -3.27 -3.76
CA VAL A 203 -20.30 -3.75 -2.65
C VAL A 203 -20.86 -3.36 -1.28
N GLN A 204 -21.40 -2.14 -1.13
CA GLN A 204 -21.99 -1.69 0.13
C GLN A 204 -23.35 -2.33 0.44
N SER A 205 -24.16 -2.57 -0.60
CA SER A 205 -25.52 -3.11 -0.45
C SER A 205 -25.58 -4.64 -0.41
N SER A 206 -24.54 -5.33 -0.88
CA SER A 206 -24.48 -6.79 -0.88
C SER A 206 -24.35 -7.38 0.53
N THR A 207 -24.90 -8.58 0.69
CA THR A 207 -24.70 -9.39 1.89
C THR A 207 -23.24 -9.77 2.07
N ASN A 208 -22.83 -10.19 3.28
CA ASN A 208 -21.43 -10.54 3.49
C ASN A 208 -21.00 -11.76 2.65
N GLU A 209 -21.92 -12.70 2.39
CA GLU A 209 -21.64 -13.85 1.54
C GLU A 209 -21.41 -13.46 0.08
N GLU A 210 -22.13 -12.45 -0.43
CA GLU A 210 -22.09 -12.07 -1.85
C GLU A 210 -21.03 -11.01 -2.18
N THR A 211 -20.59 -10.21 -1.20
CA THR A 211 -19.74 -9.04 -1.50
C THR A 211 -18.44 -9.40 -2.21
N PHE A 212 -17.85 -10.54 -1.87
CA PHE A 212 -16.62 -10.99 -2.54
C PHE A 212 -16.86 -11.29 -4.03
N ASP A 213 -17.94 -12.01 -4.35
CA ASP A 213 -18.30 -12.34 -5.73
C ASP A 213 -18.66 -11.10 -6.55
N VAL A 214 -19.41 -10.16 -5.94
CA VAL A 214 -19.71 -8.84 -6.53
C VAL A 214 -18.41 -8.10 -6.88
N PHE A 215 -17.47 -8.06 -5.93
CA PHE A 215 -16.17 -7.44 -6.15
C PHE A 215 -15.40 -8.12 -7.28
N VAL A 216 -15.25 -9.45 -7.26
CA VAL A 216 -14.46 -10.20 -8.25
C VAL A 216 -15.03 -9.98 -9.65
N ASN A 217 -16.35 -10.14 -9.80
CA ASN A 217 -17.01 -9.91 -11.08
C ASN A 217 -16.80 -8.47 -11.58
N TRP A 218 -16.93 -7.46 -10.70
CA TRP A 218 -16.65 -6.08 -11.11
C TRP A 218 -15.18 -5.88 -11.48
N TYR A 219 -14.25 -6.40 -10.69
CA TYR A 219 -12.81 -6.20 -10.88
C TYR A 219 -12.33 -6.80 -12.20
N GLU A 220 -12.72 -8.04 -12.52
CA GLU A 220 -12.33 -8.70 -13.77
C GLU A 220 -12.72 -7.91 -15.03
N HIS A 221 -13.87 -7.24 -15.00
CA HIS A 221 -14.37 -6.47 -16.15
C HIS A 221 -13.80 -5.05 -16.24
N ASN A 222 -13.25 -4.52 -15.14
CA ASN A 222 -12.90 -3.11 -15.02
C ASN A 222 -11.41 -2.85 -14.78
N SER A 223 -10.67 -3.79 -14.17
CA SER A 223 -9.28 -3.58 -13.73
C SER A 223 -8.34 -3.01 -14.79
N PRO A 224 -8.40 -3.42 -16.08
CA PRO A 224 -7.50 -2.87 -17.11
C PRO A 224 -7.79 -1.41 -17.47
N TYR A 225 -8.92 -0.87 -17.00
CA TYR A 225 -9.43 0.45 -17.33
C TYR A 225 -9.55 1.36 -16.11
N LEU A 226 -9.01 0.95 -14.96
CA LEU A 226 -8.99 1.79 -13.76
C LEU A 226 -7.92 2.86 -13.86
N VAL A 227 -8.26 4.06 -13.43
CA VAL A 227 -7.34 5.21 -13.35
C VAL A 227 -7.39 5.75 -11.94
N TYR A 228 -6.21 5.94 -11.35
CA TYR A 228 -6.04 6.58 -10.07
C TYR A 228 -6.54 8.03 -10.14
N THR A 229 -7.39 8.42 -9.20
CA THR A 229 -8.04 9.73 -9.21
C THR A 229 -7.22 10.80 -8.51
N GLY A 230 -6.24 10.42 -7.70
CA GLY A 230 -5.58 11.32 -6.74
C GLY A 230 -6.41 11.57 -5.48
N GLU A 231 -7.60 10.98 -5.35
CA GLU A 231 -8.42 11.14 -4.15
C GLU A 231 -7.86 10.33 -2.99
N THR A 232 -7.80 10.98 -1.83
CA THR A 232 -7.37 10.40 -0.56
C THR A 232 -8.45 10.66 0.49
N ASN A 233 -8.48 9.86 1.57
CA ASN A 233 -9.47 9.97 2.64
C ASN A 233 -9.49 11.34 3.34
N ASP A 234 -8.46 12.16 3.18
CA ASP A 234 -8.42 13.51 3.74
C ASP A 234 -9.26 14.53 2.96
N VAL A 235 -9.61 14.20 1.71
CA VAL A 235 -10.36 15.08 0.81
C VAL A 235 -11.86 14.79 0.84
N SER A 236 -12.26 13.52 1.00
CA SER A 236 -13.66 13.11 1.01
C SER A 236 -13.89 11.89 1.92
N PRO A 237 -14.97 11.87 2.74
CA PRO A 237 -15.40 10.67 3.45
C PRO A 237 -15.88 9.55 2.51
N ASP A 238 -16.27 9.90 1.27
CA ASP A 238 -16.60 9.01 0.16
C ASP A 238 -15.51 9.09 -0.91
N HIS A 239 -14.29 8.69 -0.58
CA HIS A 239 -13.16 8.75 -1.51
C HIS A 239 -13.28 7.66 -2.59
N HIS A 240 -13.01 8.04 -3.84
CA HIS A 240 -13.02 7.16 -5.00
C HIS A 240 -11.60 7.03 -5.51
N PRO A 241 -10.75 6.14 -4.94
CA PRO A 241 -9.33 6.09 -5.27
C PRO A 241 -9.09 5.73 -6.74
N PHE A 242 -10.02 5.00 -7.36
CA PHE A 242 -10.01 4.71 -8.78
C PHE A 242 -11.34 5.04 -9.42
N ARG A 243 -11.27 5.40 -10.70
CA ARG A 243 -12.43 5.52 -11.59
C ARG A 243 -12.23 4.71 -12.86
N ILE A 244 -13.32 4.29 -13.49
CA ILE A 244 -13.27 3.63 -14.79
C ILE A 244 -13.03 4.67 -15.88
N HIS A 245 -12.05 4.42 -16.74
CA HIS A 245 -11.85 5.18 -17.97
C HIS A 245 -12.80 4.64 -19.05
N TYR A 246 -14.04 5.12 -19.07
CA TYR A 246 -15.08 4.61 -19.98
C TYR A 246 -14.69 4.63 -21.46
N ALA A 247 -13.98 5.66 -21.94
CA ALA A 247 -13.53 5.69 -23.34
C ALA A 247 -12.51 4.58 -23.66
N ALA A 248 -11.57 4.30 -22.75
CA ALA A 248 -10.63 3.19 -22.91
C ALA A 248 -11.32 1.83 -22.85
N LYS A 249 -12.29 1.68 -21.93
CA LYS A 249 -13.14 0.48 -21.83
C LYS A 249 -13.95 0.26 -23.10
N TYR A 250 -14.54 1.32 -23.65
CA TYR A 250 -15.28 1.31 -24.91
C TYR A 250 -14.42 0.86 -26.09
N LEU A 251 -13.20 1.40 -26.20
CA LEU A 251 -12.26 1.06 -27.27
C LEU A 251 -11.46 -0.22 -26.99
N GLY A 252 -11.60 -0.81 -25.80
CA GLY A 252 -10.86 -2.01 -25.40
C GLY A 252 -9.34 -1.80 -25.38
N ILE A 253 -8.89 -0.60 -24.99
CA ILE A 253 -7.49 -0.17 -25.03
C ILE A 253 -6.92 -0.16 -23.61
N PRO A 254 -5.73 -0.77 -23.39
CA PRO A 254 -5.07 -0.71 -22.09
C PRO A 254 -4.51 0.69 -21.84
N ILE A 255 -4.58 1.13 -20.60
CA ILE A 255 -4.15 2.46 -20.17
C ILE A 255 -3.16 2.39 -19.01
N SER A 256 -2.39 3.44 -18.85
CA SER A 256 -1.62 3.68 -17.63
C SER A 256 -2.59 4.00 -16.49
N HIS A 257 -2.56 3.21 -15.41
CA HIS A 257 -3.39 3.46 -14.23
C HIS A 257 -3.10 4.81 -13.55
N LYS A 258 -1.87 5.32 -13.68
CA LYS A 258 -1.47 6.62 -13.12
C LYS A 258 -1.98 7.83 -13.93
N THR A 259 -1.97 7.74 -15.25
CA THR A 259 -2.21 8.91 -16.13
C THR A 259 -3.51 8.80 -16.93
N GLY A 260 -4.09 7.61 -17.05
CA GLY A 260 -5.18 7.32 -17.97
C GLY A 260 -4.78 7.27 -19.45
N ASN A 261 -3.51 7.57 -19.78
CA ASN A 261 -3.05 7.58 -21.16
C ASN A 261 -3.00 6.16 -21.74
N PRO A 262 -3.36 5.97 -23.03
CA PRO A 262 -3.18 4.70 -23.72
C PRO A 262 -1.73 4.22 -23.66
N LEU A 263 -1.53 2.93 -23.34
CA LEU A 263 -0.22 2.29 -23.41
C LEU A 263 0.20 1.97 -24.85
N LEU A 264 -0.77 2.01 -25.77
CA LEU A 264 -0.59 1.74 -27.19
C LEU A 264 -0.91 2.98 -28.02
N LYS A 265 -0.21 3.14 -29.14
CA LYS A 265 -0.51 4.19 -30.10
C LYS A 265 -1.89 3.96 -30.71
N LEU A 266 -2.74 4.98 -30.63
CA LEU A 266 -4.09 4.96 -31.19
C LEU A 266 -4.06 5.01 -32.71
N SER A 267 -4.95 4.26 -33.37
CA SER A 267 -5.22 4.44 -34.80
C SER A 267 -6.04 5.71 -35.06
N SER A 268 -6.10 6.18 -36.30
CA SER A 268 -6.97 7.31 -36.68
C SER A 268 -8.44 7.04 -36.37
N THR A 269 -8.88 5.78 -36.53
CA THR A 269 -10.23 5.35 -36.17
C THR A 269 -10.47 5.41 -34.66
N ASP A 270 -9.49 4.98 -33.84
CA ASP A 270 -9.59 5.04 -32.38
C ASP A 270 -9.65 6.48 -31.88
N VAL A 271 -8.81 7.36 -32.42
CA VAL A 271 -8.82 8.80 -32.10
C VAL A 271 -10.17 9.42 -32.44
N ARG A 272 -10.71 9.13 -33.63
CA ARG A 272 -12.04 9.60 -34.04
C ARG A 272 -13.14 9.10 -33.09
N ASN A 273 -13.16 7.80 -32.80
CA ASN A 273 -14.17 7.20 -31.92
C ASN A 273 -14.05 7.75 -30.49
N TYR A 274 -12.83 7.96 -29.99
CA TYR A 274 -12.57 8.60 -28.71
C TYR A 274 -13.21 9.99 -28.64
N HIS A 275 -12.95 10.84 -29.65
CA HIS A 275 -13.48 12.22 -29.68
C HIS A 275 -15.00 12.28 -29.67
N TYR A 276 -15.68 11.41 -30.41
CA TYR A 276 -17.15 11.36 -30.37
C TYR A 276 -17.67 10.76 -29.06
N PHE A 277 -16.97 9.77 -28.50
CA PHE A 277 -17.39 9.13 -27.26
C PHE A 277 -17.38 10.08 -26.06
N ILE A 278 -16.33 10.89 -25.91
CA ILE A 278 -16.22 11.83 -24.77
C ILE A 278 -17.24 12.96 -24.81
N GLN A 279 -17.90 13.20 -25.95
CA GLN A 279 -18.97 14.19 -26.10
C GLN A 279 -20.33 13.69 -25.55
N LEU A 280 -20.45 12.40 -25.26
CA LEU A 280 -21.66 11.82 -24.69
C LEU A 280 -21.81 12.16 -23.21
N SER A 281 -23.05 12.08 -22.71
CA SER A 281 -23.29 12.15 -21.26
C SER A 281 -22.63 10.98 -20.53
N GLU A 282 -22.29 11.16 -19.26
CA GLU A 282 -21.62 10.13 -18.46
C GLU A 282 -22.42 8.81 -18.42
N GLN A 283 -23.75 8.89 -18.29
CA GLN A 283 -24.63 7.72 -18.32
C GLN A 283 -24.56 6.95 -19.64
N GLU A 284 -24.51 7.67 -20.77
CA GLU A 284 -24.35 7.07 -22.09
C GLU A 284 -22.96 6.46 -22.27
N GLN A 285 -21.91 7.13 -21.79
CA GLN A 285 -20.55 6.61 -21.81
C GLN A 285 -20.46 5.29 -21.04
N MET A 286 -20.97 5.25 -19.80
CA MET A 286 -21.01 4.05 -18.98
C MET A 286 -21.75 2.91 -19.70
N THR A 287 -22.94 3.19 -20.22
CA THR A 287 -23.77 2.19 -20.91
C THR A 287 -23.10 1.64 -22.16
N LEU A 288 -22.54 2.50 -23.01
CA LEU A 288 -21.87 2.07 -24.24
C LEU A 288 -20.55 1.35 -23.97
N ALA A 289 -19.77 1.80 -22.99
CA ALA A 289 -18.54 1.13 -22.59
C ALA A 289 -18.81 -0.31 -22.11
N GLU A 290 -19.87 -0.50 -21.32
CA GLU A 290 -20.27 -1.82 -20.84
C GLU A 290 -20.67 -2.75 -21.98
N LYS A 291 -21.56 -2.28 -22.86
CA LYS A 291 -22.03 -3.06 -24.02
C LYS A 291 -20.90 -3.37 -24.99
N SER A 292 -20.01 -2.41 -25.26
CA SER A 292 -18.84 -2.60 -26.11
C SER A 292 -17.88 -3.64 -25.53
N SER A 293 -17.57 -3.54 -24.23
CA SER A 293 -16.70 -4.49 -23.53
C SER A 293 -17.28 -5.91 -23.56
N LYS A 294 -18.59 -6.04 -23.28
CA LYS A 294 -19.30 -7.33 -23.35
C LYS A 294 -19.24 -7.94 -24.75
N LEU A 295 -19.48 -7.14 -25.78
CA LEU A 295 -19.37 -7.61 -27.17
C LEU A 295 -17.94 -8.02 -27.52
N ARG A 296 -16.93 -7.29 -27.05
CA ARG A 296 -15.52 -7.62 -27.26
C ARG A 296 -15.16 -8.98 -26.67
N LEU A 297 -15.66 -9.29 -25.46
CA LEU A 297 -15.45 -10.57 -24.78
C LEU A 297 -16.17 -11.72 -25.51
N GLN A 298 -17.39 -11.49 -25.99
CA GLN A 298 -18.19 -12.50 -26.68
C GLN A 298 -17.75 -12.76 -28.13
N ASN A 299 -17.43 -11.69 -28.89
CA ASN A 299 -17.05 -11.77 -30.30
C ASN A 299 -16.14 -10.60 -30.70
N ARG A 300 -14.84 -10.80 -30.51
CA ARG A 300 -13.81 -9.79 -30.79
C ARG A 300 -13.78 -9.33 -32.25
N SER A 301 -14.03 -10.23 -33.21
CA SER A 301 -14.00 -9.89 -34.64
C SER A 301 -15.17 -8.97 -35.01
N LYS A 302 -16.38 -9.30 -34.54
CA LYS A 302 -17.58 -8.46 -34.75
C LYS A 302 -17.42 -7.10 -34.08
N TRP A 303 -16.91 -7.07 -32.86
CA TRP A 303 -16.60 -5.84 -32.14
C TRP A 303 -15.66 -4.93 -32.93
N LYS A 304 -14.54 -5.46 -33.46
CA LYS A 304 -13.61 -4.69 -34.30
C LYS A 304 -14.28 -4.14 -35.55
N GLN A 305 -15.13 -4.93 -36.20
CA GLN A 305 -15.87 -4.48 -37.38
C GLN A 305 -16.78 -3.29 -37.06
N ILE A 306 -17.53 -3.35 -35.96
CA ILE A 306 -18.45 -2.28 -35.55
C ILE A 306 -17.69 -0.97 -35.28
N LEU A 307 -16.51 -1.04 -34.65
CA LEU A 307 -15.70 0.16 -34.40
C LEU A 307 -15.23 0.87 -35.68
N THR A 308 -15.32 0.24 -36.85
CA THR A 308 -15.04 0.90 -38.14
C THR A 308 -16.19 1.75 -38.66
N TYR A 309 -17.43 1.48 -38.22
CA TYR A 309 -18.64 2.17 -38.69
C TYR A 309 -18.69 3.63 -38.23
N SER A 310 -19.71 4.38 -38.70
CA SER A 310 -19.96 5.71 -38.16
C SER A 310 -20.31 5.61 -36.66
N PHE A 311 -20.03 6.66 -35.89
CA PHE A 311 -20.34 6.64 -34.47
C PHE A 311 -21.84 6.48 -34.19
N GLN A 312 -22.70 7.00 -35.07
CA GLN A 312 -24.15 6.84 -34.96
C GLN A 312 -24.57 5.38 -35.14
N ASP A 313 -24.00 4.68 -36.13
CA ASP A 313 -24.27 3.25 -36.35
C ASP A 313 -23.72 2.39 -35.20
N GLN A 314 -22.55 2.74 -34.65
CA GLN A 314 -22.00 2.10 -33.45
C GLN A 314 -22.98 2.18 -32.29
N ARG A 315 -23.54 3.38 -32.04
CA ARG A 315 -24.52 3.61 -30.97
C ARG A 315 -25.81 2.83 -31.19
N LEU A 316 -26.36 2.85 -32.40
CA LEU A 316 -27.58 2.10 -32.75
C LEU A 316 -27.36 0.60 -32.55
N PHE A 317 -26.28 0.06 -33.12
CA PHE A 317 -25.95 -1.36 -33.02
C PHE A 317 -25.83 -1.81 -31.56
N LEU A 318 -25.06 -1.07 -30.75
CA LEU A 318 -24.85 -1.41 -29.34
C LEU A 318 -26.15 -1.25 -28.53
N ASN A 319 -27.00 -0.26 -28.84
CA ASN A 319 -28.23 -0.05 -28.09
C ASN A 319 -29.37 -1.00 -28.46
N GLU A 320 -29.50 -1.39 -29.72
CA GLU A 320 -30.62 -2.20 -30.24
C GLU A 320 -30.31 -3.70 -30.33
N GLY A 321 -29.22 -4.17 -29.71
CA GLY A 321 -28.89 -5.60 -29.67
C GLY A 321 -28.37 -6.16 -30.99
N GLY A 322 -27.83 -5.30 -31.85
CA GLY A 322 -27.06 -5.71 -33.02
C GLY A 322 -27.82 -5.92 -34.32
N ARG A 323 -28.95 -5.23 -34.51
CA ARG A 323 -29.57 -5.04 -35.82
C ARG A 323 -29.04 -3.73 -36.42
N LEU A 324 -28.44 -3.82 -37.60
CA LEU A 324 -28.20 -2.71 -38.51
C LEU A 324 -28.91 -3.03 -39.82
#